data_AF-A0A7X0AAW9-F1
#
_entry.id   AF-A0A7X0AAW9-F1
#
_cell.length_a   1.000
_cell.length_b   1.000
_cell.length_c   1.000
_cell.angle_alpha   90.00
_cell.angle_beta   90.00
_cell.angle_gamma   90.00
#
_symmetry.space_group_name_H-M   'P 1'
#
loop_
_entity.id
_entity.type
_entity.pdbx_description
1 polymer ?
#
loop_
_entity_poly.entity_id
_entity_poly.type
_entity_poly.pdbx_seq_one_letter_code
_entity_poly.pdbx_strand_id
1 'polypeptide(L)'
;MRKISYFFFIGVICFSSCSARKTTSSSKNTISNRDVRRNNNSIQKANGEAVANYKSLAPLAYVDRFKAIAIEEMNKYGIPASITLAQGLFESGAGNSDLAKYANNHFGIKCTSDWKGKSYYKDDDNVNDCFRVYNNPEDSFRDHSAFLKRKNYAKLFELDKNDYQGWANGLKAAGYATNPKYPQQLISIIERYNLAQYDRPEGEVAKIKREDRVLSQINNNINQPAADTLTQTKPDDKLYTVKQGDTLYNISKRFGMTVDDLKALNSIPDNNIHIGQKLIVVK
;
A
#
# COMPACT_ATOMS: atom_id res chain seq x y z
N MET A 1 -32.23 -30.59 -15.60
CA MET A 1 -31.70 -29.51 -14.74
C MET A 1 -30.42 -30.01 -14.06
N ARG A 2 -29.24 -29.72 -14.64
CA ARG A 2 -27.94 -30.10 -14.06
C ARG A 2 -27.45 -28.97 -13.17
N LYS A 3 -27.40 -29.22 -11.85
CA LYS A 3 -26.77 -28.31 -10.89
C LYS A 3 -25.25 -28.41 -11.05
N ILE A 4 -24.64 -27.41 -11.64
CA ILE A 4 -23.18 -27.26 -11.70
C ILE A 4 -22.73 -26.71 -10.34
N SER A 5 -22.14 -27.57 -9.52
CA SER A 5 -21.51 -27.17 -8.27
C SER A 5 -20.11 -26.62 -8.59
N TYR A 6 -19.93 -25.31 -8.47
CA TYR A 6 -18.61 -24.69 -8.56
C TYR A 6 -17.85 -24.92 -7.25
N PHE A 7 -16.93 -25.88 -7.26
CA PHE A 7 -15.89 -25.98 -6.24
C PHE A 7 -14.94 -24.79 -6.40
N PHE A 8 -15.00 -23.84 -5.46
CA PHE A 8 -14.01 -22.77 -5.33
C PHE A 8 -12.71 -23.39 -4.82
N PHE A 9 -11.78 -23.70 -5.73
CA PHE A 9 -10.41 -24.07 -5.37
C PHE A 9 -9.74 -22.80 -4.85
N ILE A 10 -9.59 -22.67 -3.53
CA ILE A 10 -8.85 -21.58 -2.90
C ILE A 10 -7.36 -21.84 -3.20
N GLY A 11 -6.91 -21.33 -4.34
CA GLY A 11 -5.50 -21.27 -4.70
C GLY A 11 -4.80 -20.25 -3.83
N VAL A 12 -4.02 -20.74 -2.87
CA VAL A 12 -3.00 -19.96 -2.14
C VAL A 12 -1.89 -19.64 -3.14
N ILE A 13 -1.67 -18.36 -3.47
CA ILE A 13 -0.60 -17.89 -4.37
C ILE A 13 -0.03 -16.59 -3.79
N CYS A 14 1.07 -16.68 -3.03
CA CYS A 14 2.48 -16.45 -3.42
C CYS A 14 2.87 -14.97 -3.61
N PHE A 15 3.73 -14.47 -2.70
CA PHE A 15 4.40 -13.17 -2.74
C PHE A 15 5.90 -13.35 -3.06
N SER A 16 6.25 -13.84 -4.25
CA SER A 16 7.66 -13.98 -4.66
C SER A 16 8.37 -12.63 -4.91
N SER A 17 9.02 -12.06 -3.89
CA SER A 17 10.00 -10.99 -4.11
C SER A 17 11.33 -11.57 -4.59
N CYS A 18 11.69 -11.34 -5.86
CA CYS A 18 13.00 -11.70 -6.38
C CYS A 18 14.11 -10.85 -5.74
N SER A 19 15.04 -11.48 -5.02
CA SER A 19 16.37 -10.93 -4.73
C SER A 19 17.41 -11.71 -5.51
N ALA A 20 18.34 -10.98 -6.12
CA ALA A 20 19.41 -11.50 -6.95
C ALA A 20 20.28 -12.54 -6.21
N ARG A 21 20.73 -13.54 -6.98
CA ARG A 21 21.60 -14.64 -6.53
C ARG A 21 22.96 -14.09 -6.08
N LYS A 22 23.25 -14.17 -4.79
CA LYS A 22 24.61 -14.28 -4.26
C LYS A 22 24.64 -15.45 -3.28
N THR A 23 25.39 -16.48 -3.66
CA THR A 23 25.75 -17.61 -2.82
C THR A 23 26.70 -17.13 -1.72
N THR A 24 26.19 -17.01 -0.50
CA THR A 24 27.00 -17.13 0.72
C THR A 24 26.15 -17.82 1.79
N SER A 25 26.67 -18.94 2.31
CA SER A 25 26.14 -19.65 3.46
C SER A 25 26.10 -18.74 4.69
N SER A 26 24.92 -18.21 5.02
CA SER A 26 24.66 -17.67 6.36
C SER A 26 23.53 -18.48 7.00
N SER A 27 23.82 -19.04 8.17
CA SER A 27 22.83 -19.60 9.08
C SER A 27 21.83 -18.49 9.42
N LYS A 28 20.71 -18.42 8.70
CA LYS A 28 19.54 -17.67 9.18
C LYS A 28 19.09 -18.38 10.46
N ASN A 29 19.09 -17.64 11.57
CA ASN A 29 18.55 -18.09 12.84
C ASN A 29 17.03 -18.33 12.67
N THR A 30 16.67 -19.51 12.17
CA THR A 30 15.29 -19.89 11.90
C THR A 30 14.65 -20.29 13.22
N ILE A 31 13.57 -19.60 13.61
CA ILE A 31 12.77 -19.94 14.80
C ILE A 31 12.37 -21.43 14.74
N SER A 32 12.50 -22.14 15.86
CA SER A 32 12.16 -23.56 15.89
C SER A 32 10.65 -23.77 15.74
N ASN A 33 10.23 -24.87 15.10
CA ASN A 33 8.80 -25.21 14.98
C ASN A 33 8.10 -25.32 16.35
N ARG A 34 8.84 -25.68 17.40
CA ARG A 34 8.32 -25.72 18.78
C ARG A 34 8.00 -24.32 19.29
N ASP A 35 8.89 -23.36 19.06
CA ASP A 35 8.71 -21.97 19.50
C ASP A 35 7.61 -21.29 18.70
N VAL A 36 7.52 -21.55 17.39
CA VAL A 36 6.41 -21.12 16.53
C VAL A 36 5.08 -21.59 17.10
N ARG A 37 4.95 -22.89 17.38
CA ARG A 37 3.70 -23.46 17.94
C ARG A 37 3.36 -22.82 19.28
N ARG A 38 4.34 -22.67 20.17
CA ARG A 38 4.14 -22.03 21.48
C ARG A 38 3.68 -20.58 21.33
N ASN A 39 4.31 -19.81 20.44
CA ASN A 39 3.95 -18.43 20.15
C ASN A 39 2.52 -18.34 19.61
N ASN A 40 2.20 -19.07 18.54
CA ASN A 40 0.89 -18.99 17.92
C ASN A 40 -0.23 -19.44 18.87
N ASN A 41 0.00 -20.48 19.67
CA ASN A 41 -0.96 -20.89 20.71
C ASN A 41 -1.22 -19.77 21.73
N SER A 42 -0.18 -19.00 22.10
CA SER A 42 -0.35 -17.84 22.98
C SER A 42 -1.20 -16.75 22.34
N ILE A 43 -0.97 -16.44 21.06
CA ILE A 43 -1.78 -15.46 20.31
C ILE A 43 -3.23 -15.92 20.17
N GLN A 44 -3.46 -17.19 19.79
CA GLN A 44 -4.79 -17.76 19.67
C GLN A 44 -5.54 -17.76 21.01
N LYS A 45 -4.85 -18.07 22.12
CA LYS A 45 -5.44 -18.00 23.46
C LYS A 45 -5.80 -16.58 23.87
N ALA A 46 -4.95 -15.60 23.57
CA ALA A 46 -5.21 -14.19 23.85
C ALA A 46 -6.45 -13.66 23.12
N ASN A 47 -6.73 -14.17 21.91
CA ASN A 47 -7.91 -13.83 21.12
C ASN A 47 -9.04 -14.88 21.23
N GLY A 48 -8.95 -15.81 22.19
CA GLY A 48 -9.79 -17.01 22.26
C GLY A 48 -11.29 -16.70 22.36
N GLU A 49 -11.69 -15.70 23.16
CA GLU A 49 -13.10 -15.29 23.29
C GLU A 49 -13.65 -14.66 22.01
N ALA A 50 -12.86 -13.80 21.36
CA ALA A 50 -13.24 -13.17 20.09
C ALA A 50 -13.38 -14.21 18.98
N VAL A 51 -12.49 -15.22 18.94
CA VAL A 51 -12.54 -16.31 17.96
C VAL A 51 -13.69 -17.27 18.25
N ALA A 52 -13.92 -17.63 19.51
CA ALA A 52 -15.00 -18.56 19.88
C ALA A 52 -16.39 -18.04 19.45
N ASN A 53 -16.57 -16.72 19.48
CA ASN A 53 -17.79 -16.05 19.03
C ASN A 53 -17.73 -15.59 17.56
N TYR A 54 -16.63 -15.87 16.84
CA TYR A 54 -16.44 -15.41 15.48
C TYR A 54 -17.39 -16.13 14.52
N LYS A 55 -18.27 -15.36 13.87
CA LYS A 55 -19.12 -15.87 12.79
C LYS A 55 -18.42 -15.62 11.47
N SER A 56 -18.32 -16.68 10.65
CA SER A 56 -17.78 -16.55 9.29
C SER A 56 -18.53 -15.46 8.54
N LEU A 57 -17.79 -14.50 7.99
CA LEU A 57 -18.36 -13.35 7.30
C LEU A 57 -18.56 -13.68 5.82
N ALA A 58 -19.77 -13.40 5.33
CA ALA A 58 -19.99 -13.30 3.89
C ALA A 58 -19.26 -12.06 3.34
N PRO A 59 -18.86 -12.05 2.05
CA PRO A 59 -18.16 -10.92 1.44
C PRO A 59 -18.84 -9.55 1.66
N LEU A 60 -20.16 -9.46 1.51
CA LEU A 60 -20.89 -8.21 1.75
C LEU A 60 -20.93 -7.80 3.23
N ALA A 61 -20.98 -8.76 4.16
CA ALA A 61 -20.90 -8.47 5.59
C ALA A 61 -19.51 -7.94 5.99
N TYR A 62 -18.45 -8.44 5.35
CA TYR A 62 -17.10 -7.89 5.48
C TYR A 62 -17.04 -6.44 4.99
N VAL A 63 -17.58 -6.17 3.81
CA VAL A 63 -17.66 -4.82 3.24
C VAL A 63 -18.43 -3.89 4.17
N ASP A 64 -19.60 -4.30 4.67
CA ASP A 64 -20.39 -3.48 5.59
C ASP A 64 -19.65 -3.15 6.88
N ARG A 65 -18.90 -4.11 7.43
CA ARG A 65 -18.09 -3.89 8.63
C ARG A 65 -16.97 -2.88 8.40
N PHE A 66 -16.29 -2.93 7.25
CA PHE A 66 -15.04 -2.19 7.03
C PHE A 66 -15.16 -1.00 6.07
N LYS A 67 -16.31 -0.75 5.45
CA LYS A 67 -16.47 0.38 4.52
C LYS A 67 -16.20 1.73 5.17
N ALA A 68 -16.60 1.92 6.43
CA ALA A 68 -16.39 3.18 7.15
C ALA A 68 -14.89 3.46 7.35
N ILE A 69 -14.12 2.46 7.81
CA ILE A 69 -12.67 2.61 8.00
C ILE A 69 -11.96 2.77 6.66
N ALA A 70 -12.35 2.03 5.61
CA ALA A 70 -11.75 2.19 4.28
C ALA A 70 -11.97 3.60 3.69
N ILE A 71 -13.15 4.19 3.90
CA ILE A 71 -13.44 5.59 3.51
C ILE A 71 -12.60 6.56 4.35
N GLU A 72 -12.43 6.32 5.65
CA GLU A 72 -11.56 7.14 6.50
C GLU A 72 -10.11 7.09 6.01
N GLU A 73 -9.59 5.90 5.74
CA GLU A 73 -8.23 5.69 5.21
C GLU A 73 -8.05 6.35 3.84
N MET A 74 -9.07 6.30 2.97
CA MET A 74 -9.07 7.03 1.70
C MET A 74 -8.96 8.54 1.91
N ASN A 75 -9.74 9.12 2.82
CA ASN A 75 -9.70 10.56 3.07
C ASN A 75 -8.35 10.98 3.67
N LYS A 76 -7.79 10.16 4.55
CA LYS A 76 -6.55 10.45 5.26
C LYS A 76 -5.30 10.24 4.40
N TYR A 77 -5.22 9.13 3.68
CA TYR A 77 -4.02 8.74 2.92
C TYR A 77 -4.16 8.79 1.41
N GLY A 78 -5.38 8.89 0.87
CA GLY A 78 -5.59 9.01 -0.57
C GLY A 78 -5.60 7.70 -1.35
N ILE A 79 -5.72 6.56 -0.68
CA ILE A 79 -5.89 5.24 -1.31
C ILE A 79 -7.39 5.04 -1.55
N PRO A 80 -7.86 4.66 -2.75
CA PRO A 80 -9.28 4.39 -2.98
C PRO A 80 -9.86 3.44 -1.93
N ALA A 81 -11.05 3.75 -1.42
CA ALA A 81 -11.72 2.91 -0.44
C ALA A 81 -12.06 1.55 -1.07
N SER A 82 -12.42 1.54 -2.35
CA SER A 82 -12.65 0.32 -3.15
C SER A 82 -11.44 -0.59 -3.19
N ILE A 83 -10.23 -0.04 -3.40
CA ILE A 83 -8.97 -0.78 -3.40
C ILE A 83 -8.68 -1.38 -2.03
N THR A 84 -8.79 -0.56 -0.97
CA THR A 84 -8.56 -1.03 0.41
C THR A 84 -9.52 -2.17 0.77
N LEU A 85 -10.80 -2.03 0.44
CA LEU A 85 -11.81 -3.07 0.68
C LEU A 85 -11.56 -4.32 -0.16
N ALA A 86 -11.22 -4.19 -1.43
CA ALA A 86 -10.97 -5.31 -2.32
C ALA A 86 -9.74 -6.13 -1.88
N GLN A 87 -8.65 -5.45 -1.52
CA GLN A 87 -7.45 -6.10 -0.97
C GLN A 87 -7.78 -6.78 0.35
N GLY A 88 -8.40 -6.07 1.29
CA GLY A 88 -8.78 -6.66 2.58
C GLY A 88 -9.67 -7.90 2.41
N LEU A 89 -10.67 -7.83 1.54
CA LEU A 89 -11.58 -8.95 1.25
C LEU A 89 -10.83 -10.15 0.63
N PHE A 90 -9.94 -9.88 -0.33
CA PHE A 90 -9.16 -10.91 -1.01
C PHE A 90 -8.16 -11.59 -0.07
N GLU A 91 -7.29 -10.81 0.58
CA GLU A 91 -6.17 -11.31 1.40
C GLU A 91 -6.64 -12.01 2.68
N SER A 92 -7.74 -11.54 3.28
CA SER A 92 -8.29 -12.14 4.50
C SER A 92 -9.30 -13.25 4.26
N GLY A 93 -9.68 -13.53 3.01
CA GLY A 93 -10.81 -14.41 2.69
C GLY A 93 -12.11 -13.92 3.31
N ALA A 94 -12.40 -12.61 3.16
CA ALA A 94 -13.46 -11.89 3.84
C ALA A 94 -13.40 -12.01 5.38
N GLY A 95 -12.20 -11.93 5.95
CA GLY A 95 -11.92 -11.98 7.40
C GLY A 95 -11.83 -13.40 7.97
N ASN A 96 -12.08 -14.43 7.16
CA ASN A 96 -12.22 -15.80 7.64
C ASN A 96 -10.90 -16.58 7.70
N SER A 97 -9.80 -16.02 7.16
CA SER A 97 -8.48 -16.63 7.25
C SER A 97 -8.01 -16.70 8.71
N ASP A 98 -7.18 -17.69 9.03
CA ASP A 98 -6.61 -17.82 10.37
C ASP A 98 -5.77 -16.58 10.74
N LEU A 99 -5.07 -16.00 9.77
CA LEU A 99 -4.29 -14.79 10.00
C LEU A 99 -5.19 -13.60 10.36
N ALA A 100 -6.34 -13.44 9.70
CA ALA A 100 -7.29 -12.40 10.04
C ALA A 100 -7.95 -12.64 11.40
N LYS A 101 -8.45 -13.85 11.67
CA LYS A 101 -9.13 -14.19 12.94
C LYS A 101 -8.22 -14.11 14.16
N TYR A 102 -7.00 -14.63 14.06
CA TYR A 102 -6.11 -14.78 15.22
C TYR A 102 -5.11 -13.64 15.36
N ALA A 103 -4.69 -13.00 14.26
CA ALA A 103 -3.71 -11.92 14.31
C ALA A 103 -4.31 -10.54 13.99
N ASN A 104 -5.63 -10.46 13.71
CA ASN A 104 -6.29 -9.25 13.21
C ASN A 104 -5.59 -8.67 11.97
N ASN A 105 -4.89 -9.49 11.18
CA ASN A 105 -4.10 -9.04 10.04
C ASN A 105 -4.83 -9.37 8.74
N HIS A 106 -5.54 -8.36 8.21
CA HIS A 106 -6.43 -8.51 7.07
C HIS A 106 -5.75 -8.39 5.70
N PHE A 107 -4.48 -7.97 5.68
CA PHE A 107 -3.74 -7.62 4.45
C PHE A 107 -2.49 -8.47 4.25
N GLY A 108 -2.24 -9.46 5.11
CA GLY A 108 -1.06 -10.33 5.01
C GLY A 108 0.26 -9.61 5.28
N ILE A 109 0.27 -8.52 6.07
CA ILE A 109 1.47 -7.71 6.26
C ILE A 109 2.51 -8.50 7.06
N LYS A 110 3.66 -8.75 6.42
CA LYS A 110 4.80 -9.44 7.03
C LYS A 110 5.52 -8.56 8.05
N CYS A 111 6.15 -9.22 9.02
CA CYS A 111 7.09 -8.56 9.93
C CYS A 111 8.27 -8.01 9.13
N THR A 112 8.65 -6.79 9.45
CA THR A 112 9.88 -6.16 8.97
C THR A 112 10.85 -6.00 10.14
N SER A 113 12.11 -5.65 9.88
CA SER A 113 13.13 -5.52 10.94
C SER A 113 12.79 -4.47 12.01
N ASP A 114 12.03 -3.46 11.62
CA ASP A 114 11.51 -2.40 12.48
C ASP A 114 10.24 -2.80 13.26
N TRP A 115 9.59 -3.93 12.93
CA TRP A 115 8.42 -4.39 13.66
C TRP A 115 8.79 -4.82 15.09
N LYS A 116 8.19 -4.15 16.08
CA LYS A 116 8.37 -4.44 17.52
C LYS A 116 7.14 -5.05 18.19
N GLY A 117 6.05 -5.21 17.44
CA GLY A 117 4.80 -5.77 17.94
C GLY A 117 4.83 -7.30 18.03
N LYS A 118 3.68 -7.88 18.38
CA LYS A 118 3.48 -9.33 18.40
C LYS A 118 3.55 -9.90 16.97
N SER A 119 3.87 -11.19 16.87
CA SER A 119 4.04 -11.88 15.60
C SER A 119 3.21 -13.17 15.55
N TYR A 120 2.72 -13.51 14.36
CA TYR A 120 2.07 -14.77 14.05
C TYR A 120 2.84 -15.45 12.93
N TYR A 121 3.20 -16.71 13.09
CA TYR A 121 4.04 -17.43 12.12
C TYR A 121 3.21 -18.43 11.33
N LYS A 122 3.34 -18.44 10.00
CA LYS A 122 2.75 -19.46 9.15
C LYS A 122 3.57 -19.63 7.89
N ASP A 123 3.42 -20.77 7.23
CA ASP A 123 4.05 -20.97 5.94
C ASP A 123 3.38 -20.06 4.90
N ASP A 124 4.20 -19.40 4.09
CA ASP A 124 3.78 -18.60 2.95
C ASP A 124 4.84 -18.70 1.83
N ASP A 125 5.73 -17.73 1.67
CA ASP A 125 6.84 -17.86 0.72
C ASP A 125 7.98 -18.71 1.29
N ASN A 126 8.19 -18.61 2.60
CA ASN A 126 9.10 -19.46 3.35
C ASN A 126 8.34 -20.18 4.46
N VAL A 127 8.95 -21.26 4.96
CA VAL A 127 8.50 -21.94 6.17
C VAL A 127 8.58 -20.96 7.34
N ASN A 128 7.51 -20.88 8.13
CA ASN A 128 7.38 -19.99 9.29
C ASN A 128 7.62 -18.50 8.97
N ASP A 129 7.09 -18.00 7.85
CA ASP A 129 7.07 -16.56 7.59
C ASP A 129 6.38 -15.81 8.74
N CYS A 130 6.94 -14.66 9.12
CA CYS A 130 6.46 -13.83 10.21
C CYS A 130 5.45 -12.81 9.72
N PHE A 131 4.27 -12.76 10.34
CA PHE A 131 3.22 -11.79 10.09
C PHE A 131 2.94 -10.94 11.32
N ARG A 132 2.62 -9.66 11.09
CA ARG A 132 2.28 -8.71 12.16
C ARG A 132 0.97 -9.13 12.84
N VAL A 133 0.89 -8.96 14.16
CA VAL A 133 -0.33 -9.13 14.96
C VAL A 133 -0.79 -7.76 15.46
N TYR A 134 -2.08 -7.49 15.31
CA TYR A 134 -2.71 -6.23 15.69
C TYR A 134 -3.72 -6.41 16.83
N ASN A 135 -4.01 -5.32 17.54
CA ASN A 135 -4.99 -5.36 18.63
C ASN A 135 -6.42 -5.50 18.11
N ASN A 136 -6.71 -4.89 16.96
CA ASN A 136 -7.99 -4.97 16.27
C ASN A 136 -7.78 -4.96 14.74
N PRO A 137 -8.79 -5.31 13.93
CA PRO A 137 -8.69 -5.25 12.47
C PRO A 137 -8.33 -3.85 11.94
N GLU A 138 -8.87 -2.78 12.52
CA GLU A 138 -8.69 -1.38 12.09
C GLU A 138 -7.21 -0.95 12.12
N ASP A 139 -6.44 -1.43 13.10
CA ASP A 139 -4.99 -1.24 13.16
C ASP A 139 -4.28 -1.84 11.94
N SER A 140 -4.77 -2.96 11.40
CA SER A 140 -4.22 -3.55 10.16
C SER A 140 -4.59 -2.75 8.92
N PHE A 141 -5.77 -2.11 8.87
CA PHE A 141 -6.13 -1.16 7.81
C PHE A 141 -5.24 0.07 7.84
N ARG A 142 -5.00 0.62 9.04
CA ARG A 142 -4.09 1.75 9.25
C ARG A 142 -2.67 1.42 8.81
N ASP A 143 -2.16 0.26 9.22
CA ASP A 143 -0.81 -0.20 8.87
C ASP A 143 -0.68 -0.52 7.37
N HIS A 144 -1.73 -1.06 6.75
CA HIS A 144 -1.79 -1.23 5.28
C HIS A 144 -1.67 0.12 4.56
N SER A 145 -2.40 1.15 5.00
CA SER A 145 -2.28 2.47 4.40
C SER A 145 -0.92 3.11 4.62
N ALA A 146 -0.30 2.90 5.80
CA ALA A 146 1.07 3.33 6.06
C ALA A 146 2.09 2.57 5.20
N PHE A 147 1.89 1.27 4.98
CA PHE A 147 2.71 0.43 4.11
C PHE A 147 2.69 0.92 2.67
N LEU A 148 1.50 1.27 2.15
CA LEU A 148 1.36 1.81 0.80
C LEU A 148 1.96 3.20 0.62
N LYS A 149 2.39 3.88 1.69
CA LYS A 149 3.16 5.14 1.58
C LYS A 149 4.66 4.95 1.38
N ARG A 150 5.13 3.73 1.11
CA ARG A 150 6.54 3.51 0.75
C ARG A 150 6.81 4.04 -0.65
N LYS A 151 8.07 4.41 -0.91
CA LYS A 151 8.51 5.07 -2.15
C LYS A 151 8.14 4.30 -3.42
N ASN A 152 8.13 2.97 -3.37
CA ASN A 152 7.77 2.13 -4.52
C ASN A 152 6.31 2.33 -4.98
N TYR A 153 5.43 2.76 -4.08
CA TYR A 153 4.02 3.04 -4.36
C TYR A 153 3.73 4.52 -4.62
N ALA A 154 4.72 5.42 -4.53
CA ALA A 154 4.49 6.87 -4.57
C ALA A 154 3.71 7.34 -5.80
N LYS A 155 3.99 6.76 -6.98
CA LYS A 155 3.30 7.08 -8.24
C LYS A 155 1.79 6.80 -8.22
N LEU A 156 1.33 5.89 -7.35
CA LEU A 156 -0.11 5.60 -7.21
C LEU A 156 -0.86 6.81 -6.67
N PHE A 157 -0.22 7.65 -5.86
CA PHE A 157 -0.90 8.79 -5.24
C PHE A 157 -1.09 9.99 -6.17
N GLU A 158 -0.42 9.97 -7.33
CA GLU A 158 -0.63 10.90 -8.46
C GLU A 158 -1.90 10.55 -9.26
N LEU A 159 -2.43 9.32 -9.08
CA LEU A 159 -3.70 8.92 -9.67
C LEU A 159 -4.86 9.54 -8.90
N ASP A 160 -5.99 9.67 -9.59
CA ASP A 160 -7.23 10.01 -8.91
C ASP A 160 -7.66 8.89 -7.96
N LYS A 161 -8.17 9.27 -6.78
CA LYS A 161 -8.62 8.30 -5.76
C LYS A 161 -9.93 7.57 -6.13
N ASN A 162 -10.52 7.88 -7.28
CA ASN A 162 -11.62 7.13 -7.88
C ASN A 162 -11.16 6.28 -9.09
N ASP A 163 -9.87 6.34 -9.47
CA ASP A 163 -9.30 5.49 -10.53
C ASP A 163 -8.81 4.14 -9.94
N TYR A 164 -9.74 3.33 -9.48
CA TYR A 164 -9.39 2.02 -8.91
C TYR A 164 -8.72 1.09 -9.95
N GLN A 165 -8.97 1.28 -11.24
CA GLN A 165 -8.36 0.48 -12.31
C GLN A 165 -6.87 0.83 -12.44
N GLY A 166 -6.53 2.12 -12.50
CA GLY A 166 -5.16 2.60 -12.45
C GLY A 166 -4.44 2.16 -11.18
N TRP A 167 -5.11 2.24 -10.04
CA TRP A 167 -4.57 1.76 -8.77
C TRP A 167 -4.27 0.25 -8.77
N ALA A 168 -5.21 -0.59 -9.23
CA ALA A 168 -5.01 -2.03 -9.29
C ALA A 168 -3.82 -2.43 -10.18
N ASN A 169 -3.69 -1.79 -11.34
CA ASN A 169 -2.55 -2.00 -12.24
C ASN A 169 -1.23 -1.47 -11.65
N GLY A 170 -1.27 -0.28 -11.06
CA GLY A 170 -0.10 0.34 -10.45
C GLY A 170 0.41 -0.42 -9.21
N LEU A 171 -0.47 -1.02 -8.41
CA LEU A 171 -0.10 -1.89 -7.28
C LEU A 171 0.73 -3.08 -7.77
N LYS A 172 0.31 -3.73 -8.87
CA LYS A 172 1.08 -4.81 -9.49
C LYS A 172 2.43 -4.31 -10.02
N ALA A 173 2.44 -3.18 -10.71
CA ALA A 173 3.65 -2.58 -11.27
C ALA A 173 4.65 -2.15 -10.18
N ALA A 174 4.16 -1.70 -9.03
CA ALA A 174 4.93 -1.32 -7.86
C ALA A 174 5.42 -2.51 -7.01
N GLY A 175 5.09 -3.75 -7.42
CA GLY A 175 5.56 -4.97 -6.78
C GLY A 175 4.73 -5.43 -5.57
N TYR A 176 3.47 -4.99 -5.43
CA TYR A 176 2.60 -5.47 -4.35
C TYR A 176 2.37 -6.98 -4.45
N ALA A 177 2.11 -7.50 -5.66
CA ALA A 177 1.87 -8.92 -5.90
C ALA A 177 2.69 -9.42 -7.10
N THR A 178 3.01 -10.72 -7.12
CA THR A 178 3.70 -11.35 -8.26
C THR A 178 2.73 -11.85 -9.31
N ASN A 179 1.55 -12.31 -8.87
CA ASN A 179 0.51 -12.85 -9.73
C ASN A 179 0.13 -11.85 -10.84
N PRO A 180 0.32 -12.17 -12.14
CA PRO A 180 0.00 -11.26 -13.24
C PRO A 180 -1.50 -10.93 -13.33
N LYS A 181 -2.37 -11.76 -12.77
CA LYS A 181 -3.83 -11.55 -12.74
C LYS A 181 -4.31 -10.73 -11.55
N TYR A 182 -3.40 -10.29 -10.67
CA TYR A 182 -3.76 -9.56 -9.46
C TYR A 182 -4.59 -8.29 -9.74
N PRO A 183 -4.26 -7.45 -10.74
CA PRO A 183 -5.10 -6.29 -11.07
C PRO A 183 -6.53 -6.70 -11.42
N GLN A 184 -6.70 -7.72 -12.27
CA GLN A 184 -8.01 -8.19 -12.70
C GLN A 184 -8.79 -8.83 -11.56
N GLN A 185 -8.12 -9.49 -10.61
CA GLN A 185 -8.77 -10.02 -9.41
C GLN A 185 -9.34 -8.88 -8.54
N LEU A 186 -8.57 -7.82 -8.31
CA LEU A 186 -9.05 -6.66 -7.55
C LEU A 186 -10.21 -5.96 -8.28
N ILE A 187 -10.05 -5.67 -9.57
CA ILE A 187 -11.09 -5.05 -10.40
C ILE A 187 -12.37 -5.89 -10.36
N SER A 188 -12.27 -7.21 -10.53
CA SER A 188 -13.43 -8.11 -10.46
C SER A 188 -14.13 -8.08 -9.11
N ILE A 189 -13.40 -7.96 -8.01
CA ILE A 189 -13.98 -7.84 -6.66
C ILE A 189 -14.68 -6.48 -6.50
N ILE A 190 -14.04 -5.39 -6.95
CA ILE A 190 -14.60 -4.05 -6.90
C ILE A 190 -15.90 -3.97 -7.68
N GLU A 191 -15.92 -4.49 -8.91
CA GLU A 191 -17.11 -4.50 -9.76
C GLU A 191 -18.20 -5.41 -9.19
N ARG A 192 -17.85 -6.64 -8.78
CA ARG A 192 -18.82 -7.63 -8.26
C ARG A 192 -19.58 -7.14 -7.04
N TYR A 193 -18.90 -6.42 -6.13
CA TYR A 193 -19.51 -5.91 -4.90
C TYR A 193 -19.80 -4.40 -4.97
N ASN A 194 -19.70 -3.80 -6.15
CA ASN A 194 -19.91 -2.38 -6.39
C ASN A 194 -19.13 -1.49 -5.41
N LEU A 195 -17.85 -1.80 -5.13
CA LEU A 195 -17.07 -1.11 -4.09
C LEU A 195 -16.67 0.32 -4.49
N ALA A 196 -16.64 0.62 -5.79
CA ALA A 196 -16.36 1.96 -6.31
C ALA A 196 -17.37 3.01 -5.81
N GLN A 197 -18.56 2.60 -5.38
CA GLN A 197 -19.56 3.51 -4.77
C GLN A 197 -19.03 4.21 -3.50
N TYR A 198 -17.99 3.66 -2.87
CA TYR A 198 -17.36 4.23 -1.68
C TYR A 198 -16.20 5.19 -2.00
N ASP A 199 -15.75 5.22 -3.26
CA ASP A 199 -14.76 6.18 -3.71
C ASP A 199 -15.45 7.53 -3.92
N ARG A 200 -15.02 8.55 -3.19
CA ARG A 200 -15.62 9.88 -3.29
C ARG A 200 -14.95 10.66 -4.42
N PRO A 201 -15.72 11.25 -5.36
CA PRO A 201 -15.14 12.15 -6.35
C PRO A 201 -14.48 13.35 -5.66
N GLU A 202 -13.44 13.88 -6.30
CA GLU A 202 -12.62 14.97 -5.75
C GLU A 202 -12.41 16.04 -6.80
N GLY A 203 -12.59 17.30 -6.41
CA GLY A 203 -12.25 18.43 -7.27
C GLY A 203 -10.73 18.62 -7.36
N GLU A 204 -10.26 19.22 -8.46
CA GLU A 204 -8.83 19.39 -8.78
C GLU A 204 -8.02 20.04 -7.64
N VAL A 205 -8.56 21.07 -6.99
CA VAL A 205 -7.89 21.73 -5.84
C VAL A 205 -7.71 20.76 -4.65
N ALA A 206 -8.71 19.93 -4.38
CA ALA A 206 -8.64 18.95 -3.30
C ALA A 206 -7.66 17.81 -3.64
N LYS A 207 -7.62 17.41 -4.91
CA LYS A 207 -6.64 16.45 -5.45
C LYS A 207 -5.22 16.96 -5.25
N ILE A 208 -4.91 18.19 -5.70
CA ILE A 208 -3.58 18.80 -5.54
C ILE A 208 -3.18 18.87 -4.06
N LYS A 209 -4.08 19.31 -3.17
CA LYS A 209 -3.82 19.36 -1.72
C LYS A 209 -3.57 17.97 -1.12
N ARG A 210 -4.26 16.94 -1.59
CA ARG A 210 -4.06 15.56 -1.17
C ARG A 210 -2.70 15.05 -1.66
N GLU A 211 -2.38 15.24 -2.93
CA GLU A 211 -1.09 14.86 -3.53
C GLU A 211 0.08 15.50 -2.79
N ASP A 212 0.05 16.81 -2.58
CA ASP A 212 1.09 17.54 -1.84
C ASP A 212 1.26 17.00 -0.41
N ARG A 213 0.15 16.81 0.32
CA ARG A 213 0.18 16.23 1.67
C ARG A 213 0.75 14.82 1.68
N VAL A 214 0.34 13.97 0.75
CA VAL A 214 0.74 12.56 0.77
C VAL A 214 2.19 12.42 0.32
N LEU A 215 2.58 13.05 -0.78
CA LEU A 215 3.95 13.00 -1.31
C LEU A 215 4.96 13.64 -0.35
N SER A 216 4.61 14.72 0.35
CA SER A 216 5.46 15.29 1.41
C SER A 216 5.68 14.31 2.56
N GLN A 217 4.64 13.61 3.01
CA GLN A 217 4.77 12.60 4.05
C GLN A 217 5.58 11.37 3.57
N ILE A 218 5.42 10.94 2.32
CA ILE A 218 6.22 9.85 1.73
C ILE A 218 7.70 10.24 1.74
N ASN A 219 8.04 11.48 1.40
CA ASN A 219 9.42 11.96 1.43
C ASN A 219 9.98 12.12 2.85
N ASN A 220 9.18 12.61 3.82
CA ASN A 220 9.64 12.78 5.20
C ASN A 220 9.95 11.43 5.86
N ASN A 221 9.24 10.37 5.46
CA ASN A 221 9.55 9.00 5.88
C ASN A 221 10.91 8.47 5.36
N ILE A 222 11.59 9.21 4.46
CA ILE A 222 12.93 8.88 3.93
C ILE A 222 14.05 9.49 4.78
N ASN A 223 13.76 10.48 5.64
CA ASN A 223 14.77 11.15 6.49
C ASN A 223 14.97 10.48 7.86
N GLN A 224 14.57 9.21 8.03
CA GLN A 224 15.10 8.35 9.09
C GLN A 224 16.29 7.55 8.54
N PRO A 225 17.45 7.50 9.24
CA PRO A 225 18.73 7.23 8.62
C PRO A 225 18.85 5.77 8.19
N ALA A 226 18.71 5.52 6.90
CA ALA A 226 19.47 4.49 6.21
C ALA A 226 20.41 5.25 5.26
N ALA A 227 21.71 5.24 5.58
CA ALA A 227 22.74 5.79 4.73
C ALA A 227 22.64 5.15 3.34
N ASP A 228 22.40 5.96 2.31
CA ASP A 228 22.93 5.64 0.99
C ASP A 228 23.16 6.90 0.16
N THR A 229 24.39 7.01 -0.30
CA THR A 229 25.00 8.13 -1.00
C THR A 229 24.53 8.11 -2.46
N LEU A 230 23.80 9.13 -2.91
CA LEU A 230 23.59 9.36 -4.34
C LEU A 230 24.02 10.78 -4.71
N THR A 231 25.00 10.80 -5.60
CA THR A 231 25.68 11.93 -6.23
C THR A 231 24.70 12.96 -6.82
N GLN A 232 24.81 14.19 -6.34
CA GLN A 232 24.26 15.39 -6.98
C GLN A 232 25.09 15.71 -8.23
N THR A 233 24.58 15.40 -9.42
CA THR A 233 25.02 16.06 -10.64
C THR A 233 24.26 17.36 -10.79
N LYS A 234 24.96 18.47 -10.60
CA LYS A 234 24.49 19.84 -10.83
C LYS A 234 24.25 20.05 -12.33
N PRO A 235 23.04 20.37 -12.79
CA PRO A 235 22.82 20.76 -14.18
C PRO A 235 23.40 22.15 -14.45
N ASP A 236 24.11 22.29 -15.57
CA ASP A 236 24.77 23.53 -16.02
C ASP A 236 23.79 24.51 -16.71
N ASP A 237 22.55 24.08 -16.95
CA ASP A 237 21.52 24.90 -17.59
C ASP A 237 20.67 25.66 -16.56
N LYS A 238 20.76 27.00 -16.61
CA LYS A 238 19.95 27.90 -15.78
C LYS A 238 18.45 27.84 -16.09
N LEU A 239 18.04 27.27 -17.23
CA LEU A 239 16.66 27.30 -17.72
C LEU A 239 16.12 25.89 -18.04
N TYR A 240 14.87 25.64 -17.66
CA TYR A 240 14.11 24.43 -17.97
C TYR A 240 12.84 24.78 -18.75
N THR A 241 12.55 24.05 -19.83
CA THR A 241 11.30 24.21 -20.59
C THR A 241 10.29 23.16 -20.13
N VAL A 242 9.15 23.63 -19.63
CA VAL A 242 8.03 22.80 -19.15
C VAL A 242 7.50 21.92 -20.29
N LYS A 243 7.36 20.63 -20.02
CA LYS A 243 6.87 19.59 -20.91
C LYS A 243 5.51 19.09 -20.43
N GLN A 244 4.83 18.34 -21.29
CA GLN A 244 3.57 17.69 -20.92
C GLN A 244 3.80 16.74 -19.73
N GLY A 245 3.03 16.94 -18.65
CA GLY A 245 3.14 16.18 -17.41
C GLY A 245 4.08 16.78 -16.36
N ASP A 246 4.69 17.93 -16.64
CA ASP A 246 5.51 18.63 -15.64
C ASP A 246 4.65 19.39 -14.62
N THR A 247 5.16 19.47 -13.39
CA THR A 247 4.60 20.25 -12.30
C THR A 247 5.74 21.05 -11.65
N LEU A 248 5.44 22.17 -11.00
CA LEU A 248 6.48 22.91 -10.26
C LEU A 248 7.21 22.01 -9.26
N TYR A 249 6.51 21.03 -8.69
CA TYR A 249 7.06 20.06 -7.76
C TYR A 249 8.10 19.13 -8.40
N ASN A 250 7.76 18.45 -9.50
CA ASN A 250 8.72 17.52 -10.12
C ASN A 250 9.92 18.27 -10.73
N ILE A 251 9.72 19.50 -11.21
CA ILE A 251 10.79 20.40 -11.66
C ILE A 251 11.65 20.81 -10.47
N SER A 252 11.08 21.32 -9.38
CA SER A 252 11.87 21.76 -8.22
C SER A 252 12.71 20.62 -7.65
N LYS A 253 12.14 19.39 -7.61
CA LYS A 253 12.86 18.18 -7.18
C LYS A 253 13.99 17.81 -8.13
N ARG A 254 13.79 17.91 -9.43
CA ARG A 254 14.84 17.67 -10.44
C ARG A 254 16.05 18.59 -10.22
N PHE A 255 15.83 19.83 -9.81
CA PHE A 255 16.88 20.83 -9.63
C PHE A 255 17.27 21.07 -8.17
N GLY A 256 16.83 20.22 -7.25
CA GLY A 256 17.24 20.25 -5.85
C GLY A 256 16.78 21.48 -5.08
N MET A 257 15.63 22.08 -5.45
CA MET A 257 15.04 23.24 -4.76
C MET A 257 13.60 22.99 -4.31
N THR A 258 13.09 23.86 -3.45
CA THR A 258 11.68 23.83 -3.06
C THR A 258 10.79 24.42 -4.15
N VAL A 259 9.48 24.10 -4.12
CA VAL A 259 8.51 24.72 -5.03
C VAL A 259 8.45 26.23 -4.79
N ASP A 260 8.52 26.66 -3.52
CA ASP A 260 8.51 28.08 -3.16
C ASP A 260 9.76 28.80 -3.68
N ASP A 261 10.94 28.18 -3.59
CA ASP A 261 12.16 28.70 -4.21
C ASP A 261 12.00 28.84 -5.72
N LEU A 262 11.47 27.81 -6.39
CA LEU A 262 11.25 27.82 -7.84
C LEU A 262 10.23 28.90 -8.26
N LYS A 263 9.16 29.08 -7.47
CA LYS A 263 8.14 30.11 -7.69
C LYS A 263 8.70 31.50 -7.49
N ALA A 264 9.42 31.72 -6.39
CA ALA A 264 10.07 33.00 -6.10
C ALA A 264 11.08 33.37 -7.19
N LEU A 265 11.86 32.39 -7.66
CA LEU A 265 12.86 32.56 -8.71
C LEU A 265 12.23 32.93 -10.07
N ASN A 266 10.97 32.55 -10.30
CA ASN A 266 10.26 32.77 -11.56
C ASN A 266 9.08 33.74 -11.46
N SER A 267 8.90 34.41 -10.31
CA SER A 267 7.77 35.29 -10.04
C SER A 267 6.39 34.64 -10.32
N ILE A 268 6.24 33.35 -10.01
CA ILE A 268 4.99 32.61 -10.24
C ILE A 268 4.10 32.72 -8.99
N PRO A 269 2.92 33.36 -9.09
CA PRO A 269 2.06 33.59 -7.93
C PRO A 269 1.35 32.31 -7.45
N ASP A 270 1.02 31.41 -8.38
CA ASP A 270 0.25 30.18 -8.12
C ASP A 270 1.05 28.93 -8.53
N ASN A 271 0.39 27.79 -8.73
CA ASN A 271 1.06 26.55 -9.14
C ASN A 271 0.89 26.26 -10.64
N ASN A 272 0.38 27.22 -11.41
CA ASN A 272 0.09 27.04 -12.81
C ASN A 272 1.36 27.26 -13.65
N ILE A 273 1.70 26.24 -14.43
CA ILE A 273 2.74 26.30 -15.45
C ILE A 273 2.19 25.75 -16.76
N HIS A 274 2.63 26.32 -17.86
CA HIS A 274 2.15 25.95 -19.20
C HIS A 274 3.22 25.16 -19.94
N ILE A 275 2.82 24.19 -20.75
CA ILE A 275 3.74 23.47 -21.63
C ILE A 275 4.44 24.50 -22.53
N GLY A 276 5.77 24.41 -22.63
CA GLY A 276 6.62 25.36 -23.34
C GLY A 276 7.08 26.56 -22.50
N GLN A 277 6.57 26.76 -21.29
CA GLN A 277 7.04 27.81 -20.37
C GLN A 277 8.49 27.56 -19.97
N LYS A 278 9.31 28.61 -19.98
CA LYS A 278 10.71 28.54 -19.52
C LYS A 278 10.79 28.97 -18.07
N LEU A 279 11.41 28.14 -17.23
CA LEU A 279 11.63 28.38 -15.82
C LEU A 279 13.13 28.46 -15.53
N ILE A 280 13.52 29.45 -14.74
CA ILE A 280 14.84 29.53 -14.12
C ILE A 280 14.89 28.46 -13.02
N VAL A 281 15.90 27.59 -13.08
CA VAL A 281 16.00 26.38 -12.24
C VAL A 281 17.34 26.26 -11.52
N VAL A 282 18.15 27.32 -11.53
CA VAL A 282 19.39 27.44 -10.76
C VAL A 282 19.48 28.89 -10.26
N LYS A 283 19.84 29.10 -8.99
CA LYS A 283 20.09 30.44 -8.42
C LYS A 283 21.41 31.03 -8.94
#